data_AF-A0AAT9WFY2-F1
#
_entry.id   AF-A0AAT9WFY2-F1
#
_cell.length_a   1.000
_cell.length_b   1.000
_cell.length_c   1.000
_cell.angle_alpha   90.00
_cell.angle_beta   90.00
_cell.angle_gamma   90.00
#
_symmetry.space_group_name_H-M   'P 1'
#
loop_
_entity.id
_entity.type
_entity.pdbx_description
1 polymer ?
#
loop_
_entity_poly.entity_id
_entity_poly.type
_entity_poly.pdbx_seq_one_letter_code
_entity_poly.pdbx_strand_id
1 'polypeptide(L)'
;MPLPITVTRDQFVNETRRGGPMAYIGWDSAEMDNVREALVRCHAAIGAVAEARARQELIGAVYTWKQRHPNEFAKRDRVSGGLATKLCVECGLDDYRPPPSQSVLIHGAARVMPQQRQAPRVTPLDRGLGAEMTRLAKAGSRPALVIIDLYGDDFEAQGMNLKFGTGSTVGEHIVRLIDATRFDDHERPAHIPVYVCSKNTTPVGKELNGVFDSALWAAPTLISASRNSVLTDTPLRASLVERGITHVFVTGFDANMCVAASIFGTGTVGPGYEPGFVDYGFDVVTSRFVLASGDRPLRAQDGWPYMGPHV
;
A
#
# COMPACT_ATOMS: atom_id res chain seq x y z
N MET A 1 10.16 -8.33 -14.96
CA MET A 1 9.92 -8.22 -16.41
C MET A 1 8.95 -7.07 -16.62
N PRO A 2 9.13 -6.24 -17.66
CA PRO A 2 8.19 -5.17 -17.95
C PRO A 2 6.81 -5.72 -18.30
N LEU A 3 5.74 -5.01 -17.90
CA LEU A 3 4.37 -5.39 -18.25
C LEU A 3 4.16 -5.28 -19.78
N PRO A 4 3.35 -6.17 -20.37
CA PRO A 4 2.97 -6.05 -21.78
C PRO A 4 2.17 -4.75 -21.99
N ILE A 5 2.41 -4.07 -23.12
CA ILE A 5 1.59 -2.92 -23.54
C ILE A 5 0.29 -3.47 -24.12
N THR A 6 -0.82 -3.33 -23.39
CA THR A 6 -2.15 -3.82 -23.81
C THR A 6 -3.05 -2.72 -24.34
N VAL A 7 -2.76 -1.45 -24.00
CA VAL A 7 -3.49 -0.29 -24.54
C VAL A 7 -3.14 -0.12 -26.02
N THR A 8 -4.15 -0.14 -26.89
CA THR A 8 -3.97 0.13 -28.33
C THR A 8 -4.17 1.61 -28.63
N ARG A 9 -3.65 2.09 -29.78
CA ARG A 9 -3.91 3.47 -30.22
C ARG A 9 -5.41 3.75 -30.33
N ASP A 10 -6.17 2.87 -30.96
CA ASP A 10 -7.58 3.13 -31.25
C ASP A 10 -8.40 3.14 -29.95
N GLN A 11 -8.07 2.27 -28.99
CA GLN A 11 -8.63 2.35 -27.64
C GLN A 11 -8.29 3.69 -26.98
N PHE A 12 -7.01 4.09 -27.01
CA PHE A 12 -6.55 5.33 -26.42
C PHE A 12 -7.22 6.56 -27.02
N VAL A 13 -7.36 6.62 -28.35
CA VAL A 13 -8.02 7.74 -29.07
C VAL A 13 -9.51 7.78 -28.76
N ASN A 14 -10.20 6.64 -28.81
CA ASN A 14 -11.65 6.61 -28.66
C ASN A 14 -12.10 6.89 -27.22
N GLU A 15 -11.39 6.34 -26.22
CA GLU A 15 -11.79 6.46 -24.82
C GLU A 15 -11.38 7.81 -24.21
N THR A 16 -10.26 8.40 -24.63
CA THR A 16 -9.84 9.74 -24.15
C THR A 16 -10.59 10.91 -24.80
N ARG A 17 -11.45 10.63 -25.79
CA ARG A 17 -12.29 11.61 -26.51
C ARG A 17 -13.77 11.57 -26.12
N ARG A 18 -14.22 10.72 -25.20
CA ARG A 18 -15.65 10.58 -24.85
C ARG A 18 -16.25 11.89 -24.31
N GLY A 19 -16.91 12.63 -25.21
CA GLY A 19 -17.62 13.86 -24.91
C GLY A 19 -18.04 14.63 -26.15
N GLY A 20 -18.84 14.02 -27.05
CA GLY A 20 -19.54 14.68 -28.15
C GLY A 20 -18.67 15.41 -29.23
N PRO A 21 -19.22 15.65 -30.44
CA PRO A 21 -18.47 16.27 -31.54
C PRO A 21 -18.11 17.76 -31.34
N MET A 22 -18.56 18.41 -30.27
CA MET A 22 -18.39 19.85 -30.02
C MET A 22 -17.52 20.22 -28.81
N ALA A 23 -17.03 19.28 -27.99
CA ALA A 23 -16.37 19.65 -26.72
C ALA A 23 -14.83 19.74 -26.76
N TYR A 24 -14.15 19.37 -27.85
CA TYR A 24 -12.68 19.18 -27.81
C TYR A 24 -11.93 19.53 -29.11
N ILE A 25 -12.46 20.42 -29.96
CA ILE A 25 -11.68 20.93 -31.10
C ILE A 25 -10.59 21.87 -30.55
N GLY A 26 -9.31 21.44 -30.61
CA GLY A 26 -8.14 22.25 -30.26
C GLY A 26 -7.50 22.00 -28.88
N TRP A 27 -7.81 20.89 -28.20
CA TRP A 27 -7.35 20.60 -26.82
C TRP A 27 -6.33 19.45 -26.69
N ASP A 28 -5.90 18.86 -27.81
CA ASP A 28 -4.86 17.83 -27.78
C ASP A 28 -3.49 18.53 -27.85
N SER A 29 -2.63 18.30 -26.86
CA SER A 29 -1.23 18.76 -26.96
C SER A 29 -0.45 17.95 -28.00
N ALA A 30 0.63 18.54 -28.52
CA ALA A 30 1.59 17.81 -29.37
C ALA A 30 2.14 16.57 -28.63
N GLU A 31 2.31 16.66 -27.31
CA GLU A 31 2.69 15.57 -26.45
C GLU A 31 1.66 14.42 -26.41
N MET A 32 0.36 14.71 -26.45
CA MET A 32 -0.67 13.67 -26.57
C MET A 32 -0.62 12.97 -27.94
N ASP A 33 -0.36 13.71 -29.01
CA ASP A 33 -0.16 13.14 -30.34
C ASP A 33 1.10 12.25 -30.41
N ASN A 34 2.18 12.68 -29.76
CA ASN A 34 3.41 11.89 -29.63
C ASN A 34 3.15 10.55 -28.91
N VAL A 35 2.29 10.52 -27.88
CA VAL A 35 1.88 9.27 -27.22
C VAL A 35 1.13 8.35 -28.18
N ARG A 36 0.20 8.89 -28.98
CA ARG A 36 -0.58 8.12 -29.95
C ARG A 36 0.31 7.50 -31.03
N GLU A 37 1.27 8.24 -31.54
CA GLU A 37 2.23 7.73 -32.52
C GLU A 37 3.17 6.68 -31.94
N ALA A 38 3.68 6.91 -30.73
CA ALA A 38 4.55 5.96 -30.05
C ALA A 38 3.82 4.64 -29.77
N LEU A 39 2.52 4.66 -29.46
CA LEU A 39 1.68 3.46 -29.36
C LEU A 39 1.64 2.66 -30.67
N VAL A 40 1.50 3.32 -31.83
CA VAL A 40 1.54 2.64 -33.15
C VAL A 40 2.87 1.96 -33.35
N ARG A 41 3.97 2.69 -33.12
CA ARG A 41 5.32 2.15 -33.28
C ARG A 41 5.59 0.97 -32.34
N CYS A 42 5.10 1.05 -31.10
CA CYS A 42 5.24 -0.02 -30.12
C CYS A 42 4.51 -1.30 -30.53
N HIS A 43 3.31 -1.21 -31.11
CA HIS A 43 2.54 -2.38 -31.57
C HIS A 43 3.01 -2.92 -32.92
N ALA A 44 3.64 -2.10 -33.76
CA ALA A 44 4.17 -2.50 -35.06
C ALA A 44 5.61 -3.06 -35.00
N ALA A 45 6.31 -2.90 -33.87
CA ALA A 45 7.68 -3.38 -33.71
C ALA A 45 7.72 -4.92 -33.70
N ILE A 46 8.62 -5.49 -34.49
CA ILE A 46 8.85 -6.93 -34.58
C ILE A 46 10.31 -7.21 -34.23
N GLY A 47 10.54 -8.05 -33.21
CA GLY A 47 11.85 -8.49 -32.80
C GLY A 47 12.42 -7.68 -31.64
N ALA A 48 13.16 -8.37 -30.75
CA ALA A 48 13.51 -7.89 -29.42
C ALA A 48 14.16 -6.49 -29.38
N VAL A 49 15.03 -6.17 -30.33
CA VAL A 49 15.72 -4.86 -30.39
C VAL A 49 14.76 -3.73 -30.81
N ALA A 50 13.92 -3.98 -31.83
CA ALA A 50 12.93 -3.02 -32.29
C ALA A 50 11.85 -2.78 -31.24
N GLU A 51 11.40 -3.84 -30.58
CA GLU A 51 10.44 -3.79 -29.46
C GLU A 51 10.97 -2.98 -28.28
N ALA A 52 12.22 -3.24 -27.86
CA ALA A 52 12.84 -2.49 -26.76
C ALA A 52 12.95 -0.98 -27.07
N ARG A 53 13.33 -0.63 -28.30
CA ARG A 53 13.42 0.76 -28.74
C ARG A 53 12.05 1.44 -28.79
N ALA A 54 11.08 0.83 -29.45
CA ALA A 54 9.73 1.40 -29.58
C ALA A 54 9.06 1.57 -28.21
N ARG A 55 9.34 0.66 -27.27
CA ARG A 55 8.89 0.77 -25.89
C ARG A 55 9.56 1.94 -25.15
N GLN A 56 10.87 2.17 -25.32
CA GLN A 56 11.54 3.35 -24.75
C GLN A 56 10.99 4.67 -25.31
N GLU A 57 10.65 4.72 -26.60
CA GLU A 57 10.01 5.89 -27.21
C GLU A 57 8.63 6.17 -26.59
N LEU A 58 7.82 5.13 -26.36
CA LEU A 58 6.53 5.24 -25.68
C LEU A 58 6.68 5.73 -24.23
N ILE A 59 7.66 5.19 -23.49
CA ILE A 59 8.00 5.64 -22.13
C ILE A 59 8.33 7.14 -22.13
N GLY A 60 9.21 7.58 -23.04
CA GLY A 60 9.58 8.98 -23.17
C GLY A 60 8.39 9.90 -23.49
N ALA A 61 7.53 9.47 -24.41
CA ALA A 61 6.34 10.24 -24.81
C ALA A 61 5.33 10.39 -23.65
N VAL A 62 5.00 9.30 -22.95
CA VAL A 62 4.03 9.31 -21.85
C VAL A 62 4.57 10.13 -20.66
N TYR A 63 5.86 9.98 -20.33
CA TYR A 63 6.51 10.78 -19.28
C TYR A 63 6.46 12.27 -19.60
N THR A 64 6.81 12.64 -20.85
CA THR A 64 6.86 14.04 -21.28
C THR A 64 5.47 14.68 -21.26
N TRP A 65 4.45 13.94 -21.74
CA TRP A 65 3.06 14.40 -21.68
C TRP A 65 2.58 14.64 -20.25
N LYS A 66 2.80 13.68 -19.35
CA LYS A 66 2.41 13.80 -17.94
C LYS A 66 3.09 14.98 -17.23
N GLN A 67 4.37 15.24 -17.52
CA GLN A 67 5.13 16.33 -16.90
C GLN A 67 4.75 17.71 -17.44
N ARG A 68 4.58 17.84 -18.76
CA ARG A 68 4.33 19.14 -19.40
C ARG A 68 2.85 19.54 -19.41
N HIS A 69 1.96 18.56 -19.43
CA HIS A 69 0.51 18.77 -19.50
C HIS A 69 -0.26 17.97 -18.43
N PRO A 70 0.06 18.12 -17.13
CA PRO A 70 -0.54 17.32 -16.05
C PRO A 70 -2.07 17.49 -15.95
N ASN A 71 -2.59 18.69 -16.24
CA ASN A 71 -4.03 18.96 -16.23
C ASN A 71 -4.76 18.28 -17.39
N GLU A 72 -4.14 18.24 -18.57
CA GLU A 72 -4.66 17.51 -19.73
C GLU A 72 -4.66 16.01 -19.41
N PHE A 73 -3.54 15.48 -18.92
CA PHE A 73 -3.41 14.10 -18.49
C PHE A 73 -4.55 13.71 -17.53
N ALA A 74 -4.73 14.44 -16.43
CA ALA A 74 -5.75 14.14 -15.44
C ALA A 74 -7.18 14.20 -15.99
N LYS A 75 -7.46 15.16 -16.89
CA LYS A 75 -8.78 15.29 -17.54
C LYS A 75 -9.05 14.12 -18.49
N ARG A 76 -8.05 13.71 -19.29
CA ARG A 76 -8.17 12.57 -20.21
C ARG A 76 -8.30 11.26 -19.45
N ASP A 77 -7.57 11.10 -18.36
CA ASP A 77 -7.65 9.93 -17.49
C ASP A 77 -9.06 9.78 -16.90
N ARG A 78 -9.62 10.88 -16.41
CA ARG A 78 -11.01 10.92 -15.90
C ARG A 78 -12.03 10.54 -16.97
N VAL A 79 -11.90 11.07 -18.18
CA VAL A 79 -12.84 10.81 -19.30
C VAL A 79 -12.75 9.36 -19.78
N SER A 80 -11.55 8.79 -19.78
CA SER A 80 -11.29 7.42 -20.23
C SER A 80 -11.47 6.36 -19.15
N GLY A 81 -11.81 6.74 -17.91
CA GLY A 81 -11.96 5.79 -16.80
C GLY A 81 -10.65 5.17 -16.35
N GLY A 82 -9.54 5.91 -16.41
CA GLY A 82 -8.22 5.46 -15.91
C GLY A 82 -7.26 4.92 -16.99
N LEU A 83 -7.57 5.09 -18.28
CA LEU A 83 -6.77 4.53 -19.36
C LEU A 83 -5.38 5.15 -19.48
N ALA A 84 -5.23 6.45 -19.19
CA ALA A 84 -3.93 7.13 -19.24
C ALA A 84 -3.03 6.67 -18.09
N THR A 85 -3.60 6.51 -16.89
CA THR A 85 -2.93 5.91 -15.73
C THR A 85 -2.54 4.47 -16.01
N LYS A 86 -3.40 3.66 -16.63
CA LYS A 86 -3.04 2.29 -17.06
C LYS A 86 -1.82 2.30 -17.99
N LEU A 87 -1.81 3.17 -19.00
CA LEU A 87 -0.70 3.28 -19.95
C LEU A 87 0.62 3.71 -19.29
N CYS A 88 0.59 4.68 -18.37
CA CYS A 88 1.77 5.08 -17.60
C CYS A 88 2.46 3.91 -16.92
N VAL A 89 1.68 2.94 -16.46
CA VAL A 89 2.29 1.80 -15.80
C VAL A 89 2.72 0.72 -16.77
N GLU A 90 1.97 0.44 -17.82
CA GLU A 90 2.48 -0.49 -18.82
C GLU A 90 3.87 -0.03 -19.33
N CYS A 91 4.12 1.29 -19.28
CA CYS A 91 5.41 1.95 -19.49
C CYS A 91 6.39 1.90 -18.29
N GLY A 92 5.96 1.53 -17.09
CA GLY A 92 6.77 1.51 -15.87
C GLY A 92 7.10 2.91 -15.33
N LEU A 93 6.33 3.92 -15.73
CA LEU A 93 6.47 5.32 -15.29
C LEU A 93 5.69 5.60 -14.01
N ASP A 94 4.59 4.88 -13.84
CA ASP A 94 3.81 4.82 -12.61
C ASP A 94 3.73 3.37 -12.14
N ASP A 95 3.51 3.17 -10.84
CA ASP A 95 3.22 1.86 -10.25
C ASP A 95 1.74 1.49 -10.51
N TYR A 96 1.45 0.61 -11.46
CA TYR A 96 0.12 -0.05 -11.64
C TYR A 96 0.07 -0.96 -10.49
N ARG A 97 -0.76 -0.57 -9.57
CA ARG A 97 -1.41 -1.55 -8.77
C ARG A 97 -2.75 -1.79 -9.46
N PRO A 98 -3.16 -3.06 -9.60
CA PRO A 98 -4.54 -3.37 -9.98
C PRO A 98 -5.50 -2.51 -9.15
N PRO A 99 -6.75 -2.29 -9.63
CA PRO A 99 -7.77 -1.52 -8.91
C PRO A 99 -7.64 -1.78 -7.41
N PRO A 100 -7.53 -0.71 -6.60
CA PRO A 100 -6.80 -0.68 -5.34
C PRO A 100 -6.89 -2.03 -4.65
N SER A 101 -5.82 -2.83 -4.77
CA SER A 101 -5.77 -4.12 -4.12
C SER A 101 -6.12 -3.87 -2.67
N GLN A 102 -7.26 -4.41 -2.22
CA GLN A 102 -7.80 -4.05 -0.92
C GLN A 102 -6.84 -4.41 0.19
N SER A 103 -5.85 -5.26 -0.06
CA SER A 103 -4.80 -5.68 0.85
C SER A 103 -3.59 -6.11 0.04
N VAL A 104 -2.41 -6.07 0.66
CA VAL A 104 -1.15 -6.51 0.08
C VAL A 104 -0.41 -7.41 1.06
N LEU A 105 0.36 -8.33 0.51
CA LEU A 105 1.40 -9.08 1.20
C LEU A 105 2.76 -8.54 0.76
N ILE A 106 3.56 -8.11 1.73
CA ILE A 106 4.92 -7.64 1.57
C ILE A 106 5.84 -8.73 2.11
N HIS A 107 6.63 -9.35 1.23
CA HIS A 107 7.42 -10.52 1.57
C HIS A 107 8.66 -10.14 2.37
N GLY A 108 8.88 -10.84 3.50
CA GLY A 108 10.09 -10.71 4.29
C GLY A 108 11.28 -11.40 3.62
N ALA A 109 12.47 -10.80 3.74
CA ALA A 109 13.69 -11.33 3.12
C ALA A 109 14.70 -11.93 4.13
N ALA A 110 14.48 -11.75 5.43
CA ALA A 110 15.37 -12.20 6.53
C ALA A 110 16.83 -11.73 6.36
N ARG A 111 17.02 -10.44 6.06
CA ARG A 111 18.34 -9.81 5.85
C ARG A 111 18.46 -8.56 6.70
N VAL A 112 19.09 -8.74 7.85
CA VAL A 112 19.23 -7.69 8.88
C VAL A 112 20.41 -6.76 8.60
N MET A 113 21.30 -7.09 7.66
CA MET A 113 22.47 -6.26 7.39
C MET A 113 22.11 -5.00 6.59
N PRO A 114 22.42 -3.79 7.08
CA PRO A 114 22.06 -2.53 6.43
C PRO A 114 22.46 -2.44 4.96
N GLN A 115 23.59 -3.02 4.60
CA GLN A 115 24.18 -3.02 3.25
C GLN A 115 23.41 -3.90 2.24
N GLN A 116 22.48 -4.73 2.71
CA GLN A 116 21.78 -5.74 1.91
C GLN A 116 20.29 -5.41 1.69
N ARG A 117 19.86 -4.18 2.02
CA ARG A 117 18.47 -3.76 1.82
C ARG A 117 18.09 -3.92 0.34
N GLN A 118 17.04 -4.69 0.09
CA GLN A 118 16.44 -4.87 -1.23
C GLN A 118 15.05 -4.25 -1.25
N ALA A 119 14.60 -3.87 -2.44
CA ALA A 119 13.22 -3.45 -2.62
C ALA A 119 12.28 -4.61 -2.19
N PRO A 120 11.28 -4.34 -1.35
CA PRO A 120 10.37 -5.37 -0.88
C PRO A 120 9.58 -5.95 -2.06
N ARG A 121 9.44 -7.27 -2.09
CA ARG A 121 8.54 -7.91 -3.05
C ARG A 121 7.11 -7.78 -2.52
N VAL A 122 6.23 -7.23 -3.34
CA VAL A 122 4.81 -7.02 -2.97
C VAL A 122 3.91 -7.90 -3.83
N THR A 123 2.96 -8.58 -3.20
CA THR A 123 1.91 -9.37 -3.84
C THR A 123 0.55 -8.77 -3.49
N PRO A 124 -0.21 -8.27 -4.48
CA PRO A 124 -1.60 -7.87 -4.28
C PRO A 124 -2.45 -9.06 -3.79
N LEU A 125 -3.37 -8.81 -2.87
CA LEU A 125 -4.34 -9.79 -2.41
C LEU A 125 -5.71 -9.55 -3.07
N ASP A 126 -6.40 -10.64 -3.38
CA ASP A 126 -7.75 -10.68 -3.95
C ASP A 126 -8.87 -10.59 -2.89
N ARG A 127 -8.49 -10.54 -1.61
CA ARG A 127 -9.38 -10.58 -0.45
C ARG A 127 -9.00 -9.53 0.59
N GLY A 128 -9.96 -9.20 1.46
CA GLY A 128 -9.72 -8.31 2.61
C GLY A 128 -8.87 -8.96 3.71
N LEU A 129 -8.25 -8.13 4.54
CA LEU A 129 -7.31 -8.55 5.58
C LEU A 129 -7.89 -9.60 6.54
N GLY A 130 -9.12 -9.43 7.04
CA GLY A 130 -9.72 -10.39 7.97
C GLY A 130 -9.91 -11.79 7.36
N ALA A 131 -10.28 -11.85 6.07
CA ALA A 131 -10.42 -13.11 5.35
C ALA A 131 -9.05 -13.78 5.12
N GLU A 132 -8.01 -13.00 4.80
CA GLU A 132 -6.65 -13.51 4.65
C GLU A 132 -6.07 -14.01 5.99
N MET A 133 -6.32 -13.28 7.07
CA MET A 133 -5.91 -13.65 8.43
C MET A 133 -6.49 -15.02 8.82
N THR A 134 -7.81 -15.18 8.66
CA THR A 134 -8.51 -16.44 8.93
C THR A 134 -7.97 -17.58 8.05
N ARG A 135 -7.74 -17.31 6.75
CA ARG A 135 -7.20 -18.30 5.82
C ARG A 135 -5.81 -18.78 6.24
N LEU A 136 -4.92 -17.86 6.60
CA LEU A 136 -3.57 -18.18 7.06
C LEU A 136 -3.59 -19.02 8.34
N ALA A 137 -4.42 -18.63 9.32
CA ALA A 137 -4.56 -19.38 10.55
C ALA A 137 -5.09 -20.80 10.31
N LYS A 138 -6.12 -20.97 9.46
CA LYS A 138 -6.65 -22.29 9.06
C LYS A 138 -5.66 -23.14 8.27
N ALA A 139 -4.73 -22.50 7.56
CA ALA A 139 -3.63 -23.20 6.87
C ALA A 139 -2.49 -23.63 7.81
N GLY A 140 -2.62 -23.41 9.13
CA GLY A 140 -1.60 -23.74 10.12
C GLY A 140 -0.49 -22.70 10.27
N SER A 141 -0.56 -21.58 9.52
CA SER A 141 0.32 -20.44 9.76
C SER A 141 -0.02 -19.80 11.11
N ARG A 142 0.95 -19.12 11.70
CA ARG A 142 0.77 -18.37 12.95
C ARG A 142 0.80 -16.87 12.65
N PRO A 143 -0.35 -16.25 12.34
CA PRO A 143 -0.42 -14.81 12.15
C PRO A 143 -0.43 -14.07 13.51
N ALA A 144 -0.08 -12.78 13.48
CA ALA A 144 -0.31 -11.84 14.58
C ALA A 144 -0.87 -10.52 14.04
N LEU A 145 -1.63 -9.79 14.84
CA LEU A 145 -2.03 -8.41 14.56
C LEU A 145 -1.16 -7.44 15.38
N VAL A 146 -0.55 -6.46 14.71
CA VAL A 146 0.20 -5.38 15.33
C VAL A 146 -0.49 -4.06 15.02
N ILE A 147 -0.91 -3.38 16.08
CA ILE A 147 -1.58 -2.08 16.04
C ILE A 147 -0.57 -1.03 16.51
N ILE A 148 -0.26 -0.06 15.67
CA ILE A 148 0.80 0.92 15.91
C ILE A 148 0.18 2.30 16.12
N ASP A 149 0.49 2.93 17.26
CA ASP A 149 0.27 4.36 17.52
C ASP A 149 -1.17 4.84 17.29
N LEU A 150 -2.16 3.98 17.52
CA LEU A 150 -3.56 4.41 17.64
C LEU A 150 -3.82 4.83 19.09
N TYR A 151 -3.93 6.15 19.31
CA TYR A 151 -4.10 6.71 20.64
C TYR A 151 -4.92 8.00 20.64
N GLY A 152 -5.48 8.35 21.79
CA GLY A 152 -6.16 9.63 22.03
C GLY A 152 -7.63 9.64 21.66
N ASP A 153 -8.27 10.76 21.99
CA ASP A 153 -9.71 10.98 21.83
C ASP A 153 -10.04 11.62 20.47
N ASP A 154 -9.03 12.08 19.72
CA ASP A 154 -9.15 12.77 18.43
C ASP A 154 -8.79 11.82 17.28
N PHE A 155 -9.74 10.94 16.96
CA PHE A 155 -9.64 10.02 15.84
C PHE A 155 -9.76 10.71 14.47
N GLU A 156 -10.37 11.89 14.43
CA GLU A 156 -10.50 12.68 13.21
C GLU A 156 -9.14 13.23 12.77
N ALA A 157 -8.36 13.80 13.68
CA ALA A 157 -7.01 14.29 13.38
C ALA A 157 -6.03 13.18 12.91
N GLN A 158 -6.34 11.92 13.22
CA GLN A 158 -5.56 10.75 12.75
C GLN A 158 -6.02 10.23 11.38
N GLY A 159 -7.09 10.79 10.81
CA GLY A 159 -7.64 10.35 9.53
C GLY A 159 -8.44 9.04 9.62
N MET A 160 -8.99 8.71 10.79
CA MET A 160 -9.76 7.46 10.97
C MET A 160 -11.13 7.49 10.30
N ASN A 161 -11.66 8.70 10.04
CA ASN A 161 -12.92 8.93 9.32
C ASN A 161 -12.76 8.85 7.79
N LEU A 162 -11.53 8.75 7.27
CA LEU A 162 -11.27 8.70 5.84
C LEU A 162 -11.91 7.47 5.20
N LYS A 163 -12.46 7.67 3.99
CA LYS A 163 -13.08 6.61 3.18
C LYS A 163 -12.34 6.49 1.86
N PHE A 164 -11.75 5.33 1.61
CA PHE A 164 -10.97 5.10 0.40
C PHE A 164 -11.80 4.44 -0.71
N GLY A 165 -12.92 5.04 -1.09
CA GLY A 165 -13.83 4.47 -2.10
C GLY A 165 -14.61 3.23 -1.61
N THR A 166 -14.48 2.89 -0.33
CA THR A 166 -15.39 1.99 0.39
C THR A 166 -16.40 2.84 1.13
N GLY A 167 -17.66 2.41 1.25
CA GLY A 167 -18.64 3.10 2.11
C GLY A 167 -18.21 3.19 3.58
N SER A 168 -17.23 2.37 3.98
CA SER A 168 -16.64 2.29 5.31
C SER A 168 -15.41 3.18 5.51
N THR A 169 -15.24 3.64 6.76
CA THR A 169 -14.08 4.44 7.21
C THR A 169 -12.88 3.56 7.55
N VAL A 170 -11.69 4.17 7.69
CA VAL A 170 -10.49 3.48 8.19
C VAL A 170 -10.75 2.83 9.54
N GLY A 171 -11.36 3.56 10.48
CA GLY A 171 -11.70 3.02 11.80
C GLY A 171 -12.59 1.77 11.74
N GLU A 172 -13.62 1.77 10.89
CA GLU A 172 -14.50 0.60 10.70
C GLU A 172 -13.74 -0.62 10.16
N HIS A 173 -12.80 -0.42 9.24
CA HIS A 173 -11.98 -1.51 8.71
C HIS A 173 -11.01 -2.07 9.75
N ILE A 174 -10.46 -1.22 10.62
CA ILE A 174 -9.60 -1.64 11.74
C ILE A 174 -10.40 -2.46 12.74
N VAL A 175 -11.62 -2.03 13.09
CA VAL A 175 -12.51 -2.82 13.97
C VAL A 175 -12.79 -4.20 13.37
N ARG A 176 -13.14 -4.27 12.08
CA ARG A 176 -13.36 -5.57 11.39
C ARG A 176 -12.11 -6.45 11.39
N LEU A 177 -10.91 -5.87 11.27
CA LEU A 177 -9.64 -6.60 11.33
C LEU A 177 -9.38 -7.15 12.74
N ILE A 178 -9.66 -6.36 13.77
CA ILE A 178 -9.57 -6.80 15.16
C ILE A 178 -10.56 -7.93 15.42
N ASP A 179 -11.81 -7.82 14.97
CA ASP A 179 -12.82 -8.88 15.14
C ASP A 179 -12.38 -10.20 14.49
N ALA A 180 -11.68 -10.13 13.34
CA ALA A 180 -11.16 -11.30 12.65
C ALA A 180 -10.06 -12.06 13.42
N THR A 181 -9.49 -11.47 14.48
CA THR A 181 -8.55 -12.17 15.38
C THR A 181 -9.23 -13.21 16.26
N ARG A 182 -10.57 -13.19 16.31
CA ARG A 182 -11.44 -14.04 17.13
C ARG A 182 -12.28 -14.97 16.27
N PHE A 183 -11.67 -15.67 15.31
CA PHE A 183 -12.43 -16.59 14.46
C PHE A 183 -12.73 -17.90 15.21
N ASP A 184 -13.98 -18.34 15.13
CA ASP A 184 -14.42 -19.64 15.65
C ASP A 184 -14.16 -20.70 14.57
N ASP A 185 -13.20 -21.58 14.82
CA ASP A 185 -13.06 -22.81 14.08
C ASP A 185 -13.61 -23.89 14.99
N HIS A 186 -14.69 -24.55 14.57
CA HIS A 186 -15.64 -25.37 15.35
C HIS A 186 -15.05 -26.45 16.29
N GLU A 187 -13.74 -26.54 16.43
CA GLU A 187 -13.01 -27.47 17.29
C GLU A 187 -12.08 -26.79 18.32
N ARG A 188 -11.78 -25.48 18.23
CA ARG A 188 -11.00 -24.69 19.23
C ARG A 188 -11.09 -23.18 18.92
N PRO A 189 -11.41 -22.29 19.89
CA PRO A 189 -11.19 -20.86 19.70
C PRO A 189 -9.70 -20.58 19.55
N ALA A 190 -9.27 -20.28 18.32
CA ALA A 190 -7.89 -19.89 18.03
C ALA A 190 -7.78 -18.37 18.12
N HIS A 191 -7.26 -17.87 19.24
CA HIS A 191 -7.00 -16.44 19.40
C HIS A 191 -5.69 -16.06 18.70
N ILE A 192 -5.80 -15.21 17.69
CA ILE A 192 -4.63 -14.60 17.04
C ILE A 192 -4.07 -13.54 17.99
N PRO A 193 -2.76 -13.57 18.32
CA PRO A 193 -2.17 -12.61 19.24
C PRO A 193 -2.26 -11.18 18.68
N VAL A 194 -2.64 -10.25 19.55
CA VAL A 194 -2.74 -8.82 19.26
C VAL A 194 -1.72 -8.05 20.08
N TYR A 195 -0.90 -7.26 19.40
CA TYR A 195 0.10 -6.38 19.99
C TYR A 195 -0.32 -4.94 19.77
N VAL A 196 -0.38 -4.17 20.85
CA VAL A 196 -0.69 -2.75 20.80
C VAL A 196 0.59 -2.00 21.11
N CYS A 197 1.09 -1.25 20.15
CA CYS A 197 2.34 -0.52 20.27
C CYS A 197 2.04 0.96 20.33
N SER A 198 2.55 1.65 21.35
CA SER A 198 2.44 3.09 21.49
C SER A 198 3.80 3.74 21.69
N LYS A 199 3.98 4.93 21.13
CA LYS A 199 5.16 5.75 21.40
C LYS A 199 5.15 6.18 22.86
N ASN A 200 6.30 6.17 23.51
CA ASN A 200 6.43 6.57 24.92
C ASN A 200 6.08 8.05 25.20
N THR A 201 5.94 8.86 24.15
CA THR A 201 5.43 10.23 24.22
C THR A 201 3.90 10.30 24.29
N THR A 202 3.22 9.18 24.04
CA THR A 202 1.77 9.06 24.17
C THR A 202 1.41 8.95 25.66
N PRO A 203 0.46 9.77 26.17
CA PRO A 203 0.01 9.65 27.55
C PRO A 203 -0.55 8.25 27.84
N VAL A 204 -0.05 7.61 28.90
CA VAL A 204 -0.50 6.29 29.36
C VAL A 204 -2.00 6.32 29.68
N GLY A 205 -2.74 5.33 29.17
CA GLY A 205 -4.20 5.23 29.33
C GLY A 205 -4.99 5.96 28.24
N LYS A 206 -4.32 6.40 27.17
CA LYS A 206 -4.95 6.94 25.95
C LYS A 206 -4.82 6.01 24.75
N GLU A 207 -4.12 4.89 24.87
CA GLU A 207 -3.98 3.91 23.81
C GLU A 207 -5.30 3.20 23.54
N LEU A 208 -5.80 3.25 22.29
CA LEU A 208 -7.02 2.55 21.85
C LEU A 208 -8.31 2.84 22.66
N ASN A 209 -8.53 4.08 23.12
CA ASN A 209 -9.80 4.46 23.75
C ASN A 209 -10.98 4.54 22.75
N GLY A 210 -12.22 4.43 23.22
CA GLY A 210 -13.42 4.73 22.44
C GLY A 210 -13.90 3.57 21.57
N VAL A 211 -13.95 3.73 20.25
CA VAL A 211 -14.51 2.69 19.33
C VAL A 211 -13.70 1.39 19.32
N PHE A 212 -12.51 1.38 19.93
CA PHE A 212 -11.65 0.21 20.10
C PHE A 212 -11.70 -0.39 21.50
N ASP A 213 -12.55 0.08 22.41
CA ASP A 213 -12.67 -0.46 23.77
C ASP A 213 -13.02 -1.96 23.75
N SER A 214 -13.79 -2.41 22.75
CA SER A 214 -14.10 -3.83 22.52
C SER A 214 -12.89 -4.66 22.10
N ALA A 215 -11.87 -4.03 21.50
CA ALA A 215 -10.60 -4.64 21.10
C ALA A 215 -9.70 -4.95 22.29
N LEU A 216 -9.73 -4.10 23.33
CA LEU A 216 -8.90 -4.21 24.53
C LEU A 216 -9.20 -5.46 25.38
N TRP A 217 -10.38 -6.08 25.19
CA TRP A 217 -10.71 -7.36 25.84
C TRP A 217 -9.88 -8.54 25.31
N ALA A 218 -9.26 -8.42 24.14
CA ALA A 218 -8.34 -9.42 23.60
C ALA A 218 -6.93 -9.26 24.19
N ALA A 219 -6.79 -9.43 25.51
CA ALA A 219 -5.53 -9.39 26.30
C ALA A 219 -4.30 -8.83 25.55
N PRO A 220 -4.30 -7.53 25.18
CA PRO A 220 -3.26 -7.00 24.31
C PRO A 220 -1.95 -6.93 25.08
N THR A 221 -0.86 -7.36 24.44
CA THR A 221 0.46 -7.01 24.96
C THR A 221 0.74 -5.56 24.56
N LEU A 222 0.69 -4.66 25.55
CA LEU A 222 1.05 -3.26 25.35
C LEU A 222 2.58 -3.14 25.27
N ILE A 223 3.07 -2.49 24.22
CA ILE A 223 4.49 -2.27 23.96
C ILE A 223 4.72 -0.77 23.83
N SER A 224 5.52 -0.22 24.72
CA SER A 224 5.96 1.17 24.60
C SER A 224 7.25 1.25 23.78
N ALA A 225 7.25 2.05 22.71
CA ALA A 225 8.38 2.28 21.84
C ALA A 225 8.92 3.71 22.00
N SER A 226 10.25 3.86 22.10
CA SER A 226 10.91 5.18 22.16
C SER A 226 11.29 5.73 20.78
N ARG A 227 11.18 4.88 19.75
CA ARG A 227 11.54 5.16 18.35
C ARG A 227 10.32 5.06 17.46
N ASN A 228 10.46 5.45 16.19
CA ASN A 228 9.38 5.31 15.22
C ASN A 228 9.13 3.84 14.85
N SER A 229 10.17 3.00 14.82
CA SER A 229 10.00 1.55 14.65
C SER A 229 9.61 0.92 15.98
N VAL A 230 8.51 0.17 15.99
CA VAL A 230 8.05 -0.56 17.19
C VAL A 230 8.90 -1.80 17.48
N LEU A 231 9.89 -2.10 16.64
CA LEU A 231 10.84 -3.21 16.83
C LEU A 231 12.16 -2.77 17.47
N THR A 232 12.48 -1.47 17.41
CA THR A 232 13.73 -0.94 17.96
C THR A 232 13.59 -0.81 19.48
N ASP A 233 14.48 -1.48 20.22
CA ASP A 233 14.54 -1.46 21.68
C ASP A 233 13.23 -1.90 22.40
N THR A 234 12.45 -2.80 21.78
CA THR A 234 11.23 -3.36 22.37
C THR A 234 11.27 -4.91 22.40
N PRO A 235 10.43 -5.56 23.25
CA PRO A 235 10.33 -7.02 23.27
C PRO A 235 9.51 -7.61 22.10
N LEU A 236 8.94 -6.78 21.21
CA LEU A 236 7.99 -7.23 20.18
C LEU A 236 8.58 -8.31 19.29
N ARG A 237 9.77 -8.07 18.73
CA ARG A 237 10.43 -9.02 17.83
C ARG A 237 10.67 -10.36 18.52
N ALA A 238 11.20 -10.35 19.75
CA ALA A 238 11.47 -11.56 20.50
C ALA A 238 10.19 -12.36 20.74
N SER A 239 9.10 -11.68 21.11
CA SER A 239 7.79 -12.31 21.31
C SER A 239 7.23 -12.95 20.04
N LEU A 240 7.35 -12.27 18.89
CA LEU A 240 6.89 -12.80 17.60
C LEU A 240 7.69 -14.06 17.20
N VAL A 241 9.02 -14.02 17.37
CA VAL A 241 9.91 -15.16 17.08
C VAL A 241 9.61 -16.35 17.99
N GLU A 242 9.49 -16.14 19.30
CA GLU A 242 9.21 -17.18 20.29
C GLU A 242 7.87 -17.88 20.01
N ARG A 243 6.87 -17.13 19.56
CA ARG A 243 5.56 -17.68 19.17
C ARG A 243 5.55 -18.32 17.78
N GLY A 244 6.65 -18.24 17.03
CA GLY A 244 6.77 -18.76 15.68
C GLY A 244 5.89 -18.00 14.68
N ILE A 245 5.66 -16.71 14.92
CA ILE A 245 4.89 -15.85 14.02
C ILE A 245 5.71 -15.60 12.75
N THR A 246 5.09 -15.83 11.61
CA THR A 246 5.70 -15.56 10.29
C THR A 246 4.97 -14.46 9.52
N HIS A 247 3.68 -14.26 9.80
CA HIS A 247 2.83 -13.27 9.14
C HIS A 247 2.35 -12.22 10.14
N VAL A 248 2.63 -10.95 9.86
CA VAL A 248 2.27 -9.83 10.72
C VAL A 248 1.26 -8.95 9.97
N PHE A 249 0.04 -8.90 10.48
CA PHE A 249 -0.97 -7.95 10.03
C PHE A 249 -0.67 -6.60 10.69
N VAL A 250 -0.43 -5.56 9.89
CA VAL A 250 -0.04 -4.24 10.39
C VAL A 250 -1.13 -3.21 10.09
N THR A 251 -1.54 -2.49 11.14
CA THR A 251 -2.49 -1.38 11.10
C THR A 251 -1.99 -0.27 12.04
N GLY A 252 -2.39 0.98 11.82
CA GLY A 252 -2.03 2.04 12.74
C GLY A 252 -1.97 3.45 12.17
N PHE A 253 -1.44 4.34 13.00
CA PHE A 253 -1.12 5.74 12.74
C PHE A 253 0.35 6.01 13.16
N ASP A 254 1.05 7.04 12.72
CA ASP A 254 0.95 7.64 11.38
C ASP A 254 1.55 6.67 10.37
N ALA A 255 0.75 6.29 9.37
CA ALA A 255 1.13 5.40 8.30
C ALA A 255 2.44 5.80 7.58
N ASN A 256 2.73 7.11 7.48
CA ASN A 256 3.92 7.66 6.85
C ASN A 256 5.17 7.68 7.76
N MET A 257 4.97 7.48 9.06
CA MET A 257 6.04 7.57 10.06
C MET A 257 6.21 6.23 10.77
N CYS A 258 5.48 6.00 11.87
CA CYS A 258 5.73 4.88 12.77
C CYS A 258 5.38 3.54 12.12
N VAL A 259 4.31 3.48 11.32
CA VAL A 259 3.96 2.27 10.57
C VAL A 259 5.01 1.96 9.51
N ALA A 260 5.33 2.93 8.64
CA ALA A 260 6.34 2.75 7.60
C ALA A 260 7.72 2.35 8.17
N ALA A 261 8.13 3.03 9.24
CA ALA A 261 9.35 2.74 9.99
C ALA A 261 9.38 1.31 10.52
N SER A 262 8.25 0.82 11.04
CA SER A 262 8.16 -0.52 11.58
C SER A 262 8.14 -1.59 10.49
N ILE A 263 7.52 -1.32 9.34
CA ILE A 263 7.47 -2.26 8.21
C ILE A 263 8.84 -2.34 7.52
N PHE A 264 9.43 -1.21 7.14
CA PHE A 264 10.59 -1.12 6.23
C PHE A 264 11.91 -0.73 6.89
N GLY A 265 11.88 -0.41 8.18
CA GLY A 265 13.02 0.14 8.89
C GLY A 265 13.18 1.66 8.70
N THR A 266 14.18 2.24 9.37
CA THR A 266 14.51 3.67 9.28
C THR A 266 16.01 3.91 9.10
N GLY A 267 16.36 5.12 8.68
CA GLY A 267 17.76 5.51 8.45
C GLY A 267 18.24 5.22 7.03
N THR A 268 19.44 5.71 6.73
CA THR A 268 20.15 5.43 5.49
C THR A 268 20.85 4.07 5.58
N VAL A 269 20.99 3.39 4.45
CA VAL A 269 21.77 2.14 4.35
C VAL A 269 23.16 2.36 4.94
N GLY A 270 23.46 1.66 6.03
CA GLY A 270 24.72 1.81 6.77
C GLY A 270 24.57 1.64 8.29
N PRO A 271 25.59 2.08 9.07
CA PRO A 271 25.64 1.87 10.53
C PRO A 271 24.50 2.51 11.34
N GLY A 272 23.72 3.42 10.76
CA GLY A 272 22.56 4.06 11.38
C GLY A 272 21.20 3.52 10.93
N TYR A 273 21.18 2.37 10.24
CA TYR A 273 19.95 1.73 9.79
C TYR A 273 19.30 0.92 10.91
N GLU A 274 18.02 1.17 11.15
CA GLU A 274 17.18 0.39 12.06
C GLU A 274 16.29 -0.56 11.24
N PRO A 275 16.37 -1.89 11.40
CA PRO A 275 15.60 -2.83 10.58
C PRO A 275 14.11 -2.86 10.96
N GLY A 276 13.25 -3.04 9.96
CA GLY A 276 11.82 -3.27 10.11
C GLY A 276 11.43 -4.75 10.04
N PHE A 277 10.12 -5.03 10.04
CA PHE A 277 9.56 -6.38 9.94
C PHE A 277 10.10 -7.16 8.75
N VAL A 278 10.11 -6.55 7.56
CA VAL A 278 10.50 -7.24 6.32
C VAL A 278 11.99 -7.62 6.32
N ASP A 279 12.82 -6.82 6.98
CA ASP A 279 14.25 -7.06 7.13
C ASP A 279 14.53 -8.24 8.08
N TYR A 280 13.68 -8.42 9.09
CA TYR A 280 13.71 -9.59 9.97
C TYR A 280 13.07 -10.84 9.36
N GLY A 281 12.52 -10.76 8.15
CA GLY A 281 11.94 -11.91 7.45
C GLY A 281 10.48 -12.19 7.80
N PHE A 282 9.80 -11.26 8.47
CA PHE A 282 8.35 -11.36 8.62
C PHE A 282 7.66 -10.95 7.33
N ASP A 283 6.65 -11.73 6.96
CA ASP A 283 5.71 -11.36 5.92
C ASP A 283 4.71 -10.35 6.50
N VAL A 284 4.65 -9.16 5.91
CA VAL A 284 3.75 -8.10 6.37
C VAL A 284 2.51 -8.08 5.51
N VAL A 285 1.34 -8.17 6.14
CA VAL A 285 0.04 -8.06 5.47
C VAL A 285 -0.63 -6.76 5.90
N THR A 286 -0.95 -5.88 4.96
CA THR A 286 -1.57 -4.59 5.28
C THR A 286 -2.47 -4.10 4.15
N SER A 287 -3.22 -3.04 4.40
CA SER A 287 -4.21 -2.49 3.48
C SER A 287 -4.29 -1.00 3.65
N ARG A 288 -4.55 -0.31 2.54
CA ARG A 288 -4.87 1.11 2.59
C ARG A 288 -6.02 1.49 3.51
N PHE A 289 -6.94 0.55 3.70
CA PHE A 289 -8.15 0.73 4.47
C PHE A 289 -7.93 0.65 5.97
N VAL A 290 -6.77 0.19 6.44
CA VAL A 290 -6.46 0.06 7.88
C VAL A 290 -5.30 0.96 8.30
N LEU A 291 -5.04 2.01 7.51
CA LEU A 291 -3.88 2.86 7.69
C LEU A 291 -4.32 4.30 7.82
N ALA A 292 -4.16 4.79 9.03
CA ALA A 292 -4.46 6.16 9.38
C ALA A 292 -3.25 7.05 9.08
N SER A 293 -3.53 8.17 8.44
CA SER A 293 -2.63 9.29 8.26
C SER A 293 -3.52 10.52 8.36
N GLY A 294 -3.10 11.51 9.15
CA GLY A 294 -3.85 12.75 9.30
C GLY A 294 -3.87 13.56 8.01
N ASP A 295 -3.72 14.88 8.09
CA ASP A 295 -3.75 15.79 6.91
C ASP A 295 -2.61 15.59 5.89
N ARG A 296 -1.77 14.57 6.08
CA ARG A 296 -0.67 14.26 5.18
C ARG A 296 -1.11 13.17 4.21
N PRO A 297 -0.93 13.38 2.89
CA PRO A 297 -1.13 12.31 1.93
C PRO A 297 -0.14 11.17 2.23
N LEU A 298 -0.61 9.95 2.03
CA LEU A 298 0.20 8.75 2.21
C LEU A 298 1.30 8.71 1.14
N ARG A 299 2.56 8.75 1.58
CA ARG A 299 3.73 8.77 0.73
C ARG A 299 3.85 7.43 0.00
N ALA A 300 4.02 7.49 -1.31
CA ALA A 300 4.45 6.35 -2.09
C ALA A 300 5.94 6.09 -1.79
N GLN A 301 6.23 5.32 -0.74
CA GLN A 301 7.57 4.71 -0.60
C GLN A 301 7.60 3.39 -1.36
N ASP A 302 8.79 2.91 -1.72
CA ASP A 302 8.94 1.62 -2.38
C ASP A 302 8.31 0.51 -1.53
N GLY A 303 7.32 -0.20 -2.10
CA GLY A 303 6.57 -1.25 -1.40
C GLY A 303 5.25 -0.82 -0.75
N TRP A 304 5.03 0.46 -0.49
CA TRP A 304 3.75 0.97 0.04
C TRP A 304 2.62 0.74 -0.97
N PRO A 305 1.50 0.03 -0.69
CA PRO A 305 0.30 0.01 -1.57
C PRO A 305 0.07 1.39 -2.18
N TYR A 306 -0.03 1.53 -3.50
CA TYR A 306 -0.41 2.78 -4.16
C TYR A 306 -1.73 3.27 -3.55
N MET A 307 -1.65 4.33 -2.76
CA MET A 307 -2.78 4.77 -1.94
C MET A 307 -3.73 5.72 -2.67
N GLY A 308 -3.34 6.20 -3.86
CA GLY A 308 -4.10 7.19 -4.65
C GLY A 308 -4.25 8.55 -3.94
N PRO A 309 -4.57 9.63 -4.67
CA PRO A 309 -4.95 10.88 -4.05
C PRO A 309 -6.28 10.73 -3.27
N HIS A 310 -6.44 11.51 -2.20
CA HIS A 310 -7.75 11.76 -1.59
C HIS A 310 -8.67 12.34 -2.67
N VAL A 311 -9.81 11.70 -2.92
CA VAL A 311 -10.85 12.22 -3.80
C VAL A 311 -11.78 13.10 -2.99
#